data_AF-A0A433Q623-F1
#
_entry.id   AF-A0A433Q623-F1
#
_cell.length_a   1.000
_cell.length_b   1.000
_cell.length_c   1.000
_cell.angle_alpha   90.00
_cell.angle_beta   90.00
_cell.angle_gamma   90.00
#
_symmetry.space_group_name_H-M   'P 1'
#
loop_
_entity.id
_entity.type
_entity.pdbx_description
1 polymer ?
#
loop_
_entity_poly.entity_id
_entity_poly.type
_entity_poly.pdbx_seq_one_letter_code
_entity_poly.pdbx_strand_id
1 'polypeptide(L)'
;DRGLAYITGRTDWRELFDAVVVSADKPNFYRSNRPFRRITESTWAVVDAFHRGEVYQGGNLLDFSRFTGCQRVMYIGDHVFSDLEEPNIQQGWRTGAIIRELQTEIQIRNTPSYRQTLSWLLHLENLIRQAQTANMEQRTPELQHLLDSWRNERRNIRRELKIVFNRQFGSVFRTHHNPTWFANKIKRTCEEWDA
;
A
#
# COMPACT_ATOMS: atom_id res chain seq x y z
N ASP A 1 14.46 21.06 -1.39
CA ASP A 1 15.78 21.34 -0.80
C ASP A 1 15.78 21.12 0.72
N ARG A 2 15.17 21.99 1.54
CA ARG A 2 15.19 21.89 3.02
C ARG A 2 14.79 20.52 3.60
N GLY A 3 13.76 19.88 3.04
CA GLY A 3 13.30 18.57 3.51
C GLY A 3 14.34 17.46 3.36
N LEU A 4 15.01 17.38 2.20
CA LEU A 4 16.03 16.35 1.97
C LEU A 4 17.31 16.63 2.75
N ALA A 5 17.68 17.91 2.92
CA ALA A 5 18.80 18.27 3.79
C ALA A 5 18.54 17.84 5.25
N TYR A 6 17.31 18.00 5.74
CA TYR A 6 16.91 17.53 7.07
C TYR A 6 16.94 16.00 7.20
N ILE A 7 16.37 15.28 6.23
CA ILE A 7 16.31 13.80 6.26
C ILE A 7 17.70 13.16 6.18
N THR A 8 18.57 13.71 5.31
CA THR A 8 19.90 13.13 5.07
C THR A 8 20.96 13.64 6.04
N GLY A 9 20.69 14.73 6.77
CA GLY A 9 21.68 15.44 7.58
C GLY A 9 22.80 16.09 6.77
N ARG A 10 22.65 16.19 5.44
CA ARG A 10 23.67 16.63 4.49
C ARG A 10 23.20 17.83 3.67
N THR A 11 24.07 18.82 3.51
CA THR A 11 23.82 19.98 2.63
C THR A 11 23.98 19.63 1.15
N ASP A 12 24.81 18.63 0.85
CA ASP A 12 25.16 18.11 -0.47
C ASP A 12 24.37 16.85 -0.86
N TRP A 13 23.16 16.69 -0.30
CA TRP A 13 22.29 15.53 -0.54
C TRP A 13 22.04 15.21 -2.02
N ARG A 14 22.17 16.20 -2.91
CA ARG A 14 22.00 16.03 -4.37
C ARG A 14 23.02 15.06 -4.96
N GLU A 15 24.19 14.90 -4.33
CA GLU A 15 25.18 13.92 -4.75
C GLU A 15 24.71 12.48 -4.54
N LEU A 16 23.72 12.23 -3.70
CA LEU A 16 23.15 10.89 -3.49
C LEU A 16 22.35 10.38 -4.69
N PHE A 17 22.03 11.26 -5.63
CA PHE A 17 21.14 10.98 -6.76
C PHE A 17 21.85 11.30 -8.09
N ASP A 18 21.71 10.40 -9.06
CA ASP A 18 22.22 10.64 -10.42
C ASP A 18 21.37 11.67 -11.18
N ALA A 19 20.07 11.73 -10.86
CA ALA A 19 19.14 12.72 -11.39
C ALA A 19 18.12 13.14 -10.33
N VAL A 20 17.84 14.44 -10.25
CA VAL A 20 16.82 15.01 -9.35
C VAL A 20 15.75 15.71 -10.18
N VAL A 21 14.52 15.19 -10.13
CA VAL A 21 13.36 15.77 -10.81
C VAL A 21 12.35 16.24 -9.77
N VAL A 22 11.89 17.47 -9.89
CA VAL A 22 10.84 18.07 -9.05
C VAL A 22 9.63 18.46 -9.89
N SER A 23 8.47 18.55 -9.25
CA SER A 23 7.21 18.95 -9.91
C SER A 23 6.97 18.18 -11.21
N ALA A 24 7.19 16.86 -11.16
CA ALA A 24 6.99 15.95 -12.29
C ALA A 24 5.52 15.95 -12.80
N ASP A 25 4.58 16.44 -11.99
CA ASP A 25 3.16 16.49 -12.32
C ASP A 25 2.58 15.09 -12.55
N LYS A 26 2.84 14.17 -11.62
CA LYS A 26 2.21 12.83 -11.64
C LYS A 26 0.69 12.98 -11.50
N PRO A 27 -0.12 12.25 -12.29
CA PRO A 27 0.25 11.17 -13.21
C PRO A 27 0.64 11.63 -14.63
N ASN A 28 0.49 12.91 -14.99
CA ASN A 28 0.79 13.41 -16.34
C ASN A 28 2.24 13.16 -16.76
N PHE A 29 3.18 13.05 -15.82
CA PHE A 29 4.56 12.62 -16.11
C PHE A 29 4.64 11.35 -16.97
N TYR A 30 3.74 10.38 -16.73
CA TYR A 30 3.75 9.09 -17.42
C TYR A 30 3.15 9.19 -18.83
N ARG A 31 2.17 10.10 -19.01
CA ARG A 31 1.36 10.19 -20.25
C ARG A 31 1.71 11.35 -21.17
N SER A 32 2.41 12.36 -20.67
CA SER A 32 2.68 13.59 -21.41
C SER A 32 4.00 13.53 -22.17
N ASN A 33 4.21 14.48 -23.09
CA ASN A 33 5.49 14.74 -23.76
C ASN A 33 6.09 16.08 -23.32
N ARG A 34 5.82 16.50 -22.07
CA ARG A 34 6.34 17.76 -21.54
C ARG A 34 7.87 17.63 -21.40
N PRO A 35 8.69 18.56 -21.93
CA PRO A 35 10.14 18.48 -21.81
C PRO A 35 10.62 18.81 -20.38
N PHE A 36 11.78 18.27 -20.02
CA PHE A 36 12.50 18.65 -18.80
C PHE A 36 13.07 20.07 -18.91
N ARG A 37 13.20 20.75 -17.77
CA ARG A 37 13.85 22.06 -17.65
C ARG A 37 14.77 22.12 -16.45
N ARG A 38 15.91 22.78 -16.57
CA ARG A 38 16.78 23.07 -15.43
C ARG A 38 16.18 24.22 -14.62
N ILE A 39 16.14 24.08 -13.30
CA ILE A 39 15.60 25.12 -12.41
C ILE A 39 16.52 26.35 -12.36
N THR A 40 17.83 26.11 -12.50
CA THR A 40 18.89 27.12 -12.39
C THR A 40 18.88 28.10 -13.57
N GLU A 41 18.30 27.70 -14.70
CA GLU A 41 18.27 28.50 -15.93
C GLU A 41 16.89 29.16 -16.13
N SER A 42 16.88 30.48 -16.36
CA SER A 42 15.66 31.21 -16.74
C SER A 42 15.25 30.96 -18.21
N THR A 43 16.14 30.36 -18.99
CA THR A 43 15.97 30.07 -20.40
C THR A 43 15.17 28.79 -20.63
N TRP A 44 14.35 28.80 -21.69
CA TRP A 44 13.56 27.64 -22.15
C TRP A 44 14.41 26.60 -22.88
N ALA A 45 15.67 26.45 -22.47
CA ALA A 45 16.60 25.51 -23.10
C ALA A 45 16.07 24.08 -22.92
N VAL A 46 16.03 23.34 -24.03
CA VAL A 46 15.64 21.94 -24.01
C VAL A 46 16.75 21.15 -23.34
N VAL A 47 16.38 20.34 -22.34
CA VAL A 47 17.29 19.42 -21.67
C VAL A 47 17.42 18.17 -22.52
N ASP A 48 18.65 17.75 -22.80
CA ASP A 48 19.02 16.57 -23.60
C ASP A 48 19.71 15.47 -22.79
N ALA A 49 20.22 15.79 -21.59
CA ALA A 49 20.81 14.84 -20.64
C ALA A 49 20.69 15.31 -19.18
N PHE A 50 20.71 14.33 -18.26
CA PHE A 50 20.82 14.59 -16.82
C PHE A 50 22.29 14.71 -16.38
N HIS A 51 22.58 15.72 -15.56
CA HIS A 51 23.88 15.95 -14.96
C HIS A 51 23.75 15.89 -13.44
N ARG A 52 24.70 15.22 -12.79
CA ARG A 52 24.70 15.05 -11.33
C ARG A 52 24.81 16.41 -10.63
N GLY A 53 24.06 16.60 -9.56
CA GLY A 53 24.00 17.86 -8.81
C GLY A 53 23.00 18.88 -9.34
N GLU A 54 22.55 18.74 -10.59
CA GLU A 54 21.51 19.58 -11.20
C GLU A 54 20.10 19.16 -10.79
N VAL A 55 19.17 20.12 -10.84
CA VAL A 55 17.76 19.88 -10.51
C VAL A 55 16.88 20.24 -11.71
N TYR A 56 16.04 19.28 -12.07
CA TYR A 56 15.15 19.35 -13.22
C TYR A 56 13.69 19.49 -12.80
N GLN A 57 12.87 20.15 -13.61
CA GLN A 57 11.45 20.33 -13.39
C GLN A 57 10.61 19.72 -14.51
N GLY A 58 9.50 19.08 -14.15
CA GLY A 58 8.53 18.54 -15.10
C GLY A 58 9.08 17.30 -15.82
N GLY A 59 9.08 17.34 -17.15
CA GLY A 59 9.51 16.22 -17.97
C GLY A 59 8.45 15.16 -18.22
N ASN A 60 8.91 14.06 -18.79
CA ASN A 60 8.09 12.90 -19.10
C ASN A 60 8.91 11.61 -18.98
N LEU A 61 8.20 10.49 -18.89
CA LEU A 61 8.78 9.16 -18.74
C LEU A 61 9.67 8.74 -19.92
N LEU A 62 9.31 9.11 -21.15
CA LEU A 62 10.06 8.72 -22.35
C LEU A 62 11.45 9.37 -22.37
N ASP A 63 11.51 10.68 -22.16
CA ASP A 63 12.78 11.41 -22.07
C ASP A 63 13.58 10.95 -20.84
N PHE A 64 12.92 10.66 -19.72
CA PHE A 64 13.61 10.12 -18.52
C PHE A 64 14.29 8.79 -18.83
N SER A 65 13.59 7.86 -19.49
CA SER A 65 14.13 6.57 -19.91
C SER A 65 15.27 6.75 -20.91
N ARG A 66 15.11 7.69 -21.87
CA ARG A 66 16.17 8.02 -22.85
C ARG A 66 17.43 8.57 -22.18
N PHE A 67 17.28 9.47 -21.21
CA PHE A 67 18.41 10.14 -20.55
C PHE A 67 19.14 9.24 -19.56
N THR A 68 18.41 8.33 -18.90
CA THR A 68 19.02 7.41 -17.92
C THR A 68 19.51 6.12 -18.55
N GLY A 69 18.97 5.71 -19.71
CA GLY A 69 19.25 4.42 -20.33
C GLY A 69 18.81 3.21 -19.49
N CYS A 70 18.06 3.43 -18.41
CA CYS A 70 17.68 2.38 -17.47
C CYS A 70 16.51 1.55 -18.02
N GLN A 71 16.80 0.30 -18.38
CA GLN A 71 15.77 -0.64 -18.85
C GLN A 71 15.02 -1.34 -17.70
N ARG A 72 15.66 -1.48 -16.53
CA ARG A 72 15.08 -2.13 -15.35
C ARG A 72 14.93 -1.10 -14.25
N VAL A 73 13.71 -0.59 -14.09
CA VAL A 73 13.42 0.46 -13.12
C VAL A 73 12.49 -0.07 -12.06
N MET A 74 12.78 0.31 -10.81
CA MET A 74 11.87 0.14 -9.70
C MET A 74 11.44 1.51 -9.18
N TYR A 75 10.14 1.74 -9.17
CA TYR A 75 9.54 2.92 -8.58
C TYR A 75 9.08 2.64 -7.15
N ILE A 76 9.49 3.47 -6.20
CA ILE A 76 9.05 3.38 -4.80
C ILE A 76 8.29 4.65 -4.44
N GLY A 77 7.05 4.53 -3.99
CA GLY A 77 6.20 5.66 -3.61
C GLY A 77 5.24 5.33 -2.48
N ASP A 78 4.75 6.37 -1.80
CA ASP A 78 3.77 6.27 -0.72
C ASP A 78 2.30 6.40 -1.21
N HIS A 79 2.09 6.97 -2.40
CA HIS A 79 0.77 7.15 -2.99
C HIS A 79 0.40 6.00 -3.93
N VAL A 80 -0.22 4.96 -3.37
CA VAL A 80 -0.64 3.76 -4.11
C VAL A 80 -1.49 4.07 -5.34
N PHE A 81 -2.34 5.09 -5.25
CA PHE A 81 -3.39 5.37 -6.25
C PHE A 81 -2.94 6.21 -7.44
N SER A 82 -2.07 7.19 -7.24
CA SER A 82 -1.59 8.06 -8.32
C SER A 82 -0.29 7.55 -8.94
N ASP A 83 0.48 6.74 -8.20
CA ASP A 83 1.87 6.51 -8.55
C ASP A 83 2.19 5.08 -8.99
N LEU A 84 1.36 4.07 -8.71
CA LEU A 84 1.75 2.67 -8.90
C LEU A 84 1.11 1.95 -10.10
N GLU A 85 0.00 2.47 -10.65
CA GLU A 85 -0.67 1.81 -11.79
C GLU A 85 0.00 2.13 -13.12
N GLU A 86 0.38 3.39 -13.32
CA GLU A 86 0.82 3.88 -14.63
C GLU A 86 2.24 3.45 -15.01
N PRO A 87 3.24 3.45 -14.11
CA PRO A 87 4.58 2.95 -14.42
C PRO A 87 4.57 1.47 -14.83
N ASN A 88 3.72 0.69 -14.17
CA ASN A 88 3.64 -0.76 -14.36
C ASN A 88 3.00 -1.10 -15.71
N ILE A 89 1.93 -0.39 -16.08
CA ILE A 89 1.20 -0.60 -17.34
C ILE A 89 1.98 -0.09 -18.57
N GLN A 90 2.67 1.05 -18.46
CA GLN A 90 3.23 1.71 -19.64
C GLN A 90 4.65 1.28 -20.02
N GLN A 91 5.49 0.85 -19.07
CA GLN A 91 6.90 0.53 -19.31
C GLN A 91 7.40 -0.73 -18.57
N GLY A 92 6.52 -1.48 -17.89
CA GLY A 92 6.91 -2.69 -17.14
C GLY A 92 7.83 -2.40 -15.95
N TRP A 93 7.74 -1.20 -15.37
CA TRP A 93 8.52 -0.84 -14.18
C TRP A 93 7.99 -1.59 -12.97
N ARG A 94 8.90 -2.17 -12.18
CA ARG A 94 8.54 -2.75 -10.89
C ARG A 94 8.11 -1.64 -9.95
N THR A 95 7.08 -1.86 -9.14
CA THR A 95 6.63 -0.83 -8.20
C THR A 95 6.60 -1.37 -6.76
N GLY A 96 7.04 -0.52 -5.84
CA GLY A 96 6.98 -0.75 -4.40
C GLY A 96 6.18 0.34 -3.70
N ALA A 97 5.26 -0.05 -2.84
CA ALA A 97 4.50 0.87 -2.01
C ALA A 97 5.13 1.03 -0.63
N ILE A 98 5.27 2.27 -0.17
CA ILE A 98 5.56 2.58 1.24
C ILE A 98 4.23 2.76 1.97
N ILE A 99 3.90 1.83 2.87
CA ILE A 99 2.64 1.85 3.62
C ILE A 99 2.93 1.95 5.11
N ARG A 100 2.66 3.11 5.71
CA ARG A 100 2.98 3.37 7.13
C ARG A 100 2.09 2.58 8.07
N GLU A 101 0.83 2.43 7.72
CA GLU A 101 -0.19 1.73 8.50
C GLU A 101 0.11 0.24 8.65
N LEU A 102 0.89 -0.33 7.72
CA LEU A 102 1.25 -1.75 7.72
C LEU A 102 2.02 -2.14 8.99
N GLN A 103 2.96 -1.31 9.43
CA GLN A 103 3.76 -1.59 10.61
C GLN A 103 2.88 -1.73 11.86
N THR A 104 2.00 -0.78 12.10
CA THR A 104 1.08 -0.78 13.24
C THR A 104 0.15 -2.00 13.20
N GLU A 105 -0.38 -2.34 12.02
CA GLU A 105 -1.23 -3.53 11.89
C GLU A 105 -0.50 -4.84 12.17
N ILE A 106 0.75 -4.98 11.71
CA ILE A 106 1.59 -6.16 11.99
C ILE A 106 1.83 -6.28 13.50
N GLN A 107 2.16 -5.18 14.18
CA GLN A 107 2.37 -5.17 15.62
C GLN A 107 1.13 -5.63 16.38
N ILE A 108 -0.05 -5.07 16.06
CA ILE A 108 -1.33 -5.46 16.68
C ILE A 108 -1.62 -6.95 16.45
N ARG A 109 -1.48 -7.44 15.21
CA ARG A 109 -1.73 -8.85 14.87
C ARG A 109 -0.76 -9.82 15.54
N ASN A 110 0.44 -9.37 15.86
CA ASN A 110 1.44 -10.17 16.55
C ASN A 110 1.23 -10.23 18.07
N THR A 111 0.31 -9.45 18.63
CA THR A 111 -0.01 -9.56 20.06
C THR A 111 -0.67 -10.90 20.41
N PRO A 112 -0.33 -11.51 21.57
CA PRO A 112 -0.94 -12.76 22.01
C PRO A 112 -2.47 -12.68 22.15
N SER A 113 -2.97 -11.57 22.70
CA SER A 113 -4.41 -11.33 22.86
C SER A 113 -5.13 -11.35 21.51
N TYR A 114 -4.63 -10.64 20.50
CA TYR A 114 -5.25 -10.66 19.17
C TYR A 114 -5.27 -12.07 18.57
N ARG A 115 -4.16 -12.80 18.66
CA ARG A 115 -4.05 -14.18 18.12
C ARG A 115 -5.00 -15.15 18.82
N GLN A 116 -5.13 -15.04 20.15
CA GLN A 116 -6.05 -15.87 20.93
C GLN A 116 -7.50 -15.56 20.58
N THR A 117 -7.89 -14.28 20.56
CA THR A 117 -9.24 -13.83 20.20
C THR A 117 -9.60 -14.25 18.77
N LEU A 118 -8.66 -14.14 17.82
CA LEU A 118 -8.85 -14.61 16.45
C LEU A 118 -9.00 -16.13 16.37
N SER A 119 -8.16 -16.88 17.10
CA SER A 119 -8.27 -18.34 17.15
C SER A 119 -9.63 -18.77 17.70
N TRP A 120 -10.11 -18.12 18.76
CA TRP A 120 -11.44 -18.37 19.31
C TRP A 120 -12.56 -18.09 18.31
N LEU A 121 -12.48 -16.98 17.57
CA LEU A 121 -13.44 -16.67 16.51
C LEU A 121 -13.52 -17.80 15.46
N LEU A 122 -12.38 -18.32 15.01
CA LEU A 122 -12.33 -19.38 14.01
C LEU A 122 -12.92 -20.69 14.53
N HIS A 123 -12.63 -21.05 15.79
CA HIS A 123 -13.23 -22.21 16.45
C HIS A 123 -14.75 -22.05 16.56
N LEU A 124 -15.22 -20.89 17.00
CA LEU A 124 -16.65 -20.59 17.14
C LEU A 124 -17.38 -20.63 15.79
N GLU A 125 -16.79 -20.09 14.72
CA GLU A 125 -17.37 -20.17 13.37
C GLU A 125 -17.45 -21.62 12.87
N ASN A 126 -16.49 -22.47 13.22
CA ASN A 126 -16.53 -23.91 12.91
C ASN A 126 -17.64 -24.63 13.70
N LEU A 127 -17.78 -24.37 15.01
CA LEU A 127 -18.85 -24.95 15.84
C LEU A 127 -20.24 -24.57 15.32
N ILE A 128 -20.45 -23.29 14.98
CA ILE A 128 -21.70 -22.82 14.38
C ILE A 128 -21.99 -23.58 13.08
N ARG A 129 -20.98 -23.74 12.22
CA ARG A 129 -21.14 -24.47 10.95
C ARG A 129 -21.54 -25.92 11.17
N GLN A 130 -20.88 -26.62 12.08
CA GLN A 130 -21.18 -28.01 12.42
C GLN A 130 -22.61 -28.17 12.97
N ALA A 131 -23.02 -27.29 13.88
CA ALA A 131 -24.37 -27.28 14.43
C ALA A 131 -25.45 -26.96 13.39
N GLN A 132 -25.13 -26.16 12.37
CA GLN A 132 -26.05 -25.87 11.27
C GLN A 132 -26.23 -27.04 10.31
N THR A 133 -25.19 -27.85 10.10
CA THR A 133 -25.20 -29.04 9.24
C THR A 133 -25.77 -30.27 9.92
N ALA A 134 -25.87 -30.31 11.25
CA ALA A 134 -26.56 -31.38 11.96
C ALA A 134 -28.04 -31.44 11.54
N ASN A 135 -28.55 -32.65 11.30
CA ASN A 135 -29.87 -32.94 10.70
C ASN A 135 -30.99 -32.06 11.30
N MET A 136 -31.86 -31.51 10.44
CA MET A 136 -32.97 -30.63 10.82
C MET A 136 -33.93 -31.26 11.84
N GLU A 137 -34.01 -32.60 11.90
CA GLU A 137 -34.83 -33.35 12.85
C GLU A 137 -34.32 -33.28 14.31
N GLN A 138 -33.05 -32.91 14.54
CA GLN A 138 -32.45 -32.79 15.86
C GLN A 138 -32.41 -31.34 16.37
N ARG A 139 -33.10 -30.39 15.70
CA ARG A 139 -33.16 -28.98 16.14
C ARG A 139 -34.11 -28.82 17.31
N THR A 140 -33.61 -29.08 18.51
CA THR A 140 -34.33 -28.77 19.74
C THR A 140 -34.30 -27.26 20.04
N PRO A 141 -35.27 -26.74 20.81
CA PRO A 141 -35.27 -25.34 21.24
C PRO A 141 -33.97 -24.91 21.95
N GLU A 142 -33.35 -25.82 22.70
CA GLU A 142 -32.09 -25.58 23.42
C GLU A 142 -30.93 -25.35 22.45
N LEU A 143 -30.86 -26.14 21.36
CA LEU A 143 -29.86 -25.94 20.31
C LEU A 143 -30.06 -24.60 19.61
N GLN A 144 -31.31 -24.18 19.39
CA GLN A 144 -31.63 -22.88 18.80
C GLN A 144 -31.13 -21.73 19.68
N HIS A 145 -31.40 -21.79 20.99
CA HIS A 145 -30.92 -20.81 21.97
C HIS A 145 -29.39 -20.75 22.04
N LEU A 146 -28.71 -21.91 22.01
CA LEU A 146 -27.25 -21.98 21.99
C LEU A 146 -26.67 -21.38 20.69
N LEU A 147 -27.29 -21.63 19.54
CA LEU A 147 -26.85 -21.04 18.28
C LEU A 147 -26.97 -19.51 18.30
N ASP A 148 -28.04 -18.99 18.91
CA ASP A 148 -28.22 -17.55 19.04
C ASP A 148 -27.22 -16.92 20.02
N SER A 149 -26.87 -17.61 21.11
CA SER A 149 -25.80 -17.16 22.02
C SER A 149 -24.44 -17.12 21.32
N TRP A 150 -24.09 -18.16 20.56
CA TRP A 150 -22.86 -18.21 19.76
C TRP A 150 -22.83 -17.15 18.66
N ARG A 151 -23.96 -16.86 18.02
CA ARG A 151 -24.05 -15.76 17.04
C ARG A 151 -23.80 -14.40 17.69
N ASN A 152 -24.26 -14.19 18.93
CA ASN A 152 -24.03 -12.97 19.70
C ASN A 152 -22.56 -12.86 20.10
N GLU A 153 -21.98 -13.94 20.59
CA GLU A 153 -20.56 -14.01 20.94
C GLU A 153 -19.67 -13.73 19.73
N ARG A 154 -19.95 -14.35 18.58
CA ARG A 154 -19.28 -14.08 17.30
C ARG A 154 -19.34 -12.60 16.94
N ARG A 155 -20.49 -11.93 17.14
CA ARG A 155 -20.62 -10.48 16.87
C ARG A 155 -19.74 -9.65 17.80
N ASN A 156 -19.63 -10.03 19.07
CA ASN A 156 -18.80 -9.33 20.04
C ASN A 156 -17.31 -9.50 19.73
N ILE A 157 -16.85 -10.72 19.46
CA ILE A 157 -15.46 -11.00 19.10
C ILE A 157 -15.07 -10.28 17.81
N ARG A 158 -15.96 -10.27 16.80
CA ARG A 158 -15.71 -9.52 15.55
C ARG A 158 -15.61 -8.02 15.78
N ARG A 159 -16.31 -7.47 16.78
CA ARG A 159 -16.18 -6.06 17.18
C ARG A 159 -14.84 -5.82 17.87
N GLU A 160 -14.46 -6.66 18.82
CA GLU A 160 -13.19 -6.59 19.54
C GLU A 160 -11.99 -6.60 18.58
N LEU A 161 -11.95 -7.56 17.65
CA LEU A 161 -10.91 -7.66 16.63
C LEU A 161 -10.90 -6.48 15.64
N LYS A 162 -12.01 -5.73 15.52
CA LYS A 162 -12.09 -4.55 14.65
C LYS A 162 -11.55 -3.29 15.34
N ILE A 163 -11.94 -3.05 16.59
CA ILE A 163 -11.68 -1.78 17.28
C ILE A 163 -10.21 -1.58 17.67
N VAL A 164 -9.42 -2.65 17.73
CA VAL A 164 -7.97 -2.60 18.03
C VAL A 164 -7.15 -1.90 16.94
N PHE A 165 -7.67 -1.82 15.72
CA PHE A 165 -7.06 -1.06 14.63
C PHE A 165 -7.58 0.38 14.66
N ASN A 166 -8.48 0.75 13.75
CA ASN A 166 -9.22 2.00 13.81
C ASN A 166 -10.65 1.75 14.34
N ARG A 167 -11.09 2.53 15.34
CA ARG A 167 -12.41 2.37 15.96
C ARG A 167 -13.58 2.50 14.98
N GLN A 168 -13.46 3.35 13.97
CA GLN A 168 -14.52 3.62 12.99
C GLN A 168 -14.44 2.64 11.81
N PHE A 169 -13.25 2.54 11.21
CA PHE A 169 -13.06 1.86 9.92
C PHE A 169 -12.50 0.43 10.06
N GLY A 170 -11.85 0.10 11.16
CA GLY A 170 -11.18 -1.19 11.36
C GLY A 170 -9.79 -1.25 10.69
N SER A 171 -9.42 -2.43 10.22
CA SER A 171 -8.16 -2.65 9.49
C SER A 171 -8.25 -2.03 8.09
N VAL A 172 -7.16 -1.41 7.66
CA VAL A 172 -6.97 -0.88 6.30
C VAL A 172 -6.87 -2.02 5.29
N PHE A 173 -6.39 -3.19 5.69
CA PHE A 173 -6.14 -4.32 4.79
C PHE A 173 -7.24 -5.37 4.76
N ARG A 174 -8.06 -5.51 5.82
CA ARG A 174 -9.08 -6.57 5.89
C ARG A 174 -10.40 -6.11 6.52
N THR A 175 -11.49 -6.58 5.91
CA THR A 175 -12.83 -6.57 6.49
C THR A 175 -13.24 -8.01 6.78
N HIS A 176 -13.12 -8.43 8.04
CA HIS A 176 -13.33 -9.82 8.46
C HIS A 176 -12.40 -10.77 7.70
N HIS A 177 -12.94 -11.67 6.87
CA HIS A 177 -12.17 -12.60 6.05
C HIS A 177 -11.70 -11.99 4.72
N ASN A 178 -12.35 -10.91 4.27
CA ASN A 178 -12.11 -10.35 2.95
C ASN A 178 -11.02 -9.29 2.97
N PRO A 179 -10.09 -9.30 2.00
CA PRO A 179 -9.20 -8.18 1.79
C PRO A 179 -10.00 -6.93 1.41
N THR A 180 -9.59 -5.77 1.91
CA THR A 180 -10.17 -4.49 1.48
C THR A 180 -9.81 -4.21 0.03
N TRP A 181 -10.52 -3.24 -0.57
CA TRP A 181 -10.16 -2.74 -1.89
C TRP A 181 -8.71 -2.23 -1.94
N PHE A 182 -8.25 -1.54 -0.88
CA PHE A 182 -6.86 -1.09 -0.75
C PHE A 182 -5.86 -2.25 -0.78
N ALA A 183 -6.07 -3.30 0.02
CA ALA A 183 -5.20 -4.48 0.02
C ALA A 183 -5.16 -5.19 -1.34
N ASN A 184 -6.32 -5.34 -1.98
CA ASN A 184 -6.40 -5.93 -3.32
C ASN A 184 -5.68 -5.07 -4.36
N LYS A 185 -5.72 -3.75 -4.21
CA LYS A 185 -5.04 -2.83 -5.12
C LYS A 185 -3.53 -2.99 -5.03
N ILE A 186 -2.98 -2.93 -3.81
CA ILE A 186 -1.54 -3.15 -3.56
C ILE A 186 -1.10 -4.50 -4.09
N LYS A 187 -1.85 -5.57 -3.81
CA LYS A 187 -1.52 -6.91 -4.30
C LYS A 187 -1.43 -7.00 -5.83
N ARG A 188 -2.18 -6.17 -6.55
CA ARG A 188 -2.16 -6.14 -8.02
C ARG A 188 -1.04 -5.26 -8.58
N THR A 189 -0.67 -4.20 -7.88
CA THR A 189 0.25 -3.19 -8.40
C THR A 189 1.68 -3.36 -7.91
N CYS A 190 1.88 -3.89 -6.70
CA CYS A 190 3.19 -4.06 -6.11
C CYS A 190 3.71 -5.48 -6.34
N GLU A 191 4.98 -5.60 -6.68
CA GLU A 191 5.66 -6.90 -6.68
C GLU A 191 6.07 -7.27 -5.25
N GLU A 192 5.90 -8.55 -4.89
CA GLU A 192 6.43 -9.09 -3.64
C GLU A 192 7.96 -9.15 -3.73
N TRP A 193 8.63 -8.61 -2.71
CA TRP A 193 10.08 -8.75 -2.59
C TRP A 193 10.37 -10.11 -1.97
N ASP A 194 10.74 -11.07 -2.80
CA ASP A 194 11.46 -12.25 -2.33
C ASP A 194 12.91 -11.81 -2.05
N ALA A 195 13.24 -11.68 -0.76
CA ALA A 195 14.59 -11.44 -0.27
C ALA A 195 15.29 -12.75 0.08
#